data_AF-A0A8C5IJN2-F1
#
_entry.id   AF-A0A8C5IJN2-F1
#
_cell.length_a   1.000
_cell.length_b   1.000
_cell.length_c   1.000
_cell.angle_alpha   90.00
_cell.angle_beta   90.00
_cell.angle_gamma   90.00
#
_symmetry.space_group_name_H-M   'P 1'
#
loop_
_entity.id
_entity.type
_entity.pdbx_description
1 polymer ?
#
loop_
_entity_poly.entity_id
_entity_poly.type
_entity_poly.pdbx_seq_one_letter_code
_entity_poly.pdbx_strand_id
1 'polypeptide(L)'
;MAAPPARCPDCPRPERGGGGATPAVPHLAIAVDEGDVLPGALRIVRRLRPAWDPATVKTKLFTDGITNKLVACYTDEGMGDALLVRVYGRKTELLVDRETELRNFQVLRAHGCAPDLYCAFQNGLCYQFLPGIALGPDHVRDPHIFRLVAREMARVHAIHANGSLPRPILWQKMHKYLSLVKTELSPKVSNASSAAGEALHDPQVLQGWRCSGGSLQPKSLRSPRG
;
A
#
# COMPACT_ATOMS: atom_id res chain seq x y z
N MET A 1 10.57 44.77 -10.67
CA MET A 1 9.42 43.85 -10.84
C MET A 1 9.58 43.18 -12.20
N ALA A 2 10.00 41.91 -12.23
CA ALA A 2 10.15 41.17 -13.48
C ALA A 2 8.79 40.59 -13.89
N ALA A 3 8.41 40.81 -15.16
CA ALA A 3 7.18 40.26 -15.74
C ALA A 3 7.27 38.72 -15.80
N PRO A 4 6.15 38.00 -15.59
CA PRO A 4 6.13 36.55 -15.71
C PRO A 4 6.45 36.12 -17.16
N PRO A 5 7.16 35.00 -17.38
CA PRO A 5 7.51 34.54 -18.70
C PRO A 5 6.27 34.22 -19.54
N ALA A 6 6.33 34.60 -20.82
CA ALA A 6 5.28 34.34 -21.80
C ALA A 6 5.05 32.82 -21.94
N ARG A 7 3.78 32.42 -21.98
CA ARG A 7 3.36 31.01 -22.13
C ARG A 7 3.73 30.47 -23.52
N CYS A 8 4.14 29.21 -23.56
CA CYS A 8 4.48 28.51 -24.79
C CYS A 8 3.26 28.45 -25.75
N PRO A 9 3.39 28.86 -27.02
CA PRO A 9 2.26 28.92 -27.97
C PRO A 9 1.72 27.54 -28.39
N ASP A 10 2.49 26.46 -28.18
CA ASP A 10 2.14 25.09 -28.63
C ASP A 10 1.53 24.19 -27.55
N CYS A 11 1.23 24.72 -26.36
CA CYS A 11 0.52 23.94 -25.35
C CYS A 11 -0.98 23.87 -25.69
N PRO A 12 -1.57 22.66 -25.85
CA PRO A 12 -3.01 22.52 -25.96
C PRO A 12 -3.68 23.21 -24.78
N ARG A 13 -4.64 24.11 -25.04
CA ARG A 13 -5.45 24.70 -23.98
C ARG A 13 -6.14 23.55 -23.23
N PRO A 14 -6.08 23.48 -21.89
CA PRO A 14 -6.96 22.56 -21.19
C PRO A 14 -8.39 22.99 -21.51
N GLU A 15 -9.13 22.12 -22.20
CA GLU A 15 -10.56 22.32 -22.38
C GLU A 15 -11.17 22.54 -21.00
N ARG A 16 -11.94 23.62 -20.86
CA ARG A 16 -12.76 23.83 -19.66
C ARG A 16 -13.84 22.76 -19.67
N GLY A 17 -13.50 21.58 -19.13
CA GLY A 17 -14.46 20.52 -18.86
C GLY A 17 -15.55 21.10 -17.96
N GLY A 18 -16.76 21.19 -18.50
CA GLY A 18 -17.95 21.60 -17.76
C GLY A 18 -18.12 20.75 -16.52
N GLY A 19 -18.66 21.35 -15.46
CA GLY A 19 -18.99 20.70 -14.20
C GLY A 19 -20.11 19.67 -14.35
N GLY A 20 -19.82 18.57 -15.03
CA GLY A 20 -20.63 17.36 -14.97
C GLY A 20 -20.31 16.65 -13.66
N ALA A 21 -21.32 16.46 -12.83
CA ALA A 21 -21.21 15.61 -11.65
C ALA A 21 -20.66 14.24 -12.07
N THR A 22 -19.51 13.85 -11.54
CA THR A 22 -18.95 12.52 -11.80
C THR A 22 -19.99 11.49 -11.36
N PRO A 23 -20.44 10.58 -12.25
CA PRO A 23 -21.44 9.59 -11.89
C PRO A 23 -20.95 8.80 -10.68
N ALA A 24 -21.82 8.64 -9.68
CA ALA A 24 -21.51 7.93 -8.46
C ALA A 24 -21.12 6.47 -8.81
N VAL A 25 -19.91 6.07 -8.42
CA VAL A 25 -19.43 4.71 -8.66
C VAL A 25 -20.29 3.74 -7.85
N PRO A 26 -20.84 2.68 -8.47
CA PRO A 26 -21.66 1.70 -7.76
C PRO A 26 -20.89 1.08 -6.58
N HIS A 27 -21.56 0.96 -5.43
CA HIS A 27 -21.02 0.26 -4.27
C HIS A 27 -21.75 -1.09 -4.09
N LEU A 28 -21.03 -2.19 -4.22
CA LEU A 28 -21.57 -3.53 -4.03
C LEU A 28 -21.42 -3.96 -2.57
N ALA A 29 -22.51 -4.42 -1.95
CA ALA A 29 -22.50 -5.00 -0.62
C ALA A 29 -21.94 -6.44 -0.63
N ILE A 30 -20.73 -6.60 -1.16
CA ILE A 30 -20.00 -7.86 -1.24
C ILE A 30 -18.69 -7.69 -0.48
N ALA A 31 -18.42 -8.61 0.46
CA ALA A 31 -17.08 -8.82 1.01
C ALA A 31 -16.43 -10.00 0.28
N VAL A 32 -15.17 -9.84 -0.08
CA VAL A 32 -14.33 -10.89 -0.66
C VAL A 32 -13.44 -11.46 0.43
N ASP A 33 -13.35 -12.78 0.55
CA ASP A 33 -12.41 -13.40 1.49
C ASP A 33 -10.96 -13.14 1.05
N GLU A 34 -10.12 -12.69 1.97
CA GLU A 34 -8.69 -12.48 1.71
C GLU A 34 -7.92 -13.80 1.58
N GLY A 35 -8.40 -14.89 2.19
CA GLY A 35 -7.83 -16.22 2.11
C GLY A 35 -8.12 -16.93 0.80
N ASP A 36 -9.30 -16.67 0.21
CA ASP A 36 -9.69 -17.13 -1.12
C ASP A 36 -10.50 -16.05 -1.86
N VAL A 37 -9.81 -15.32 -2.73
CA VAL A 37 -10.39 -14.17 -3.43
C VAL A 37 -11.28 -14.57 -4.61
N LEU A 38 -11.14 -15.78 -5.15
CA LEU A 38 -11.75 -16.17 -6.43
C LEU A 38 -13.30 -16.21 -6.36
N PRO A 39 -13.93 -16.85 -5.37
CA PRO A 39 -15.40 -16.89 -5.28
C PRO A 39 -16.00 -15.48 -5.16
N GLY A 40 -15.38 -14.62 -4.37
CA GLY A 40 -15.82 -13.23 -4.19
C GLY A 40 -15.65 -12.40 -5.47
N ALA A 41 -14.51 -12.54 -6.16
CA ALA A 41 -14.26 -11.87 -7.44
C ALA A 41 -15.30 -12.27 -8.50
N LEU A 42 -15.60 -13.57 -8.64
CA LEU A 42 -16.61 -14.05 -9.61
C LEU A 42 -18.02 -13.52 -9.28
N ARG A 43 -18.37 -13.36 -8.00
CA ARG A 43 -19.65 -12.73 -7.60
C ARG A 43 -19.72 -11.27 -8.04
N ILE A 44 -18.62 -10.52 -7.94
CA ILE A 44 -18.53 -9.14 -8.41
C ILE A 44 -18.67 -9.09 -9.93
N VAL A 45 -17.92 -9.94 -10.65
CA VAL A 45 -17.95 -10.02 -12.12
C VAL A 45 -19.35 -10.33 -12.63
N ARG A 46 -20.07 -11.28 -12.04
CA ARG A 46 -21.46 -11.61 -12.41
C ARG A 46 -22.41 -10.41 -12.31
N ARG A 47 -22.16 -9.46 -11.39
CA ARG A 47 -22.95 -8.23 -11.27
C ARG A 47 -22.57 -7.17 -12.31
N LEU A 48 -21.29 -7.08 -12.66
CA LEU A 48 -20.77 -6.09 -13.62
C LEU A 48 -20.88 -6.52 -15.08
N ARG A 49 -20.90 -7.82 -15.34
CA ARG A 49 -20.94 -8.46 -16.66
C ARG A 49 -21.92 -9.65 -16.63
N PRO A 50 -23.24 -9.40 -16.51
CA PRO A 50 -24.23 -10.48 -16.45
C PRO A 50 -24.32 -11.32 -17.73
N ALA A 51 -23.82 -10.80 -18.85
CA ALA A 51 -23.78 -11.51 -20.14
C ALA A 51 -22.61 -12.51 -20.27
N TRP A 52 -21.62 -12.48 -19.38
CA TRP A 52 -20.52 -13.44 -19.41
C TRP A 52 -20.99 -14.82 -18.93
N ASP A 53 -20.68 -15.86 -19.71
CA ASP A 53 -20.88 -17.24 -19.27
C ASP A 53 -19.86 -17.57 -18.17
N PRO A 54 -20.30 -17.89 -16.94
CA PRO A 54 -19.40 -18.23 -15.84
C PRO A 54 -18.39 -19.34 -16.15
N ALA A 55 -18.72 -20.27 -17.06
CA ALA A 55 -17.82 -21.37 -17.43
C ALA A 55 -16.63 -20.90 -18.29
N THR A 56 -16.76 -19.76 -18.97
CA THR A 56 -15.74 -19.20 -19.88
C THR A 56 -14.81 -18.20 -19.20
N VAL A 57 -15.18 -17.72 -18.00
CA VAL A 57 -14.40 -16.72 -17.26
C VAL A 57 -13.10 -17.34 -16.76
N LYS A 58 -12.00 -16.84 -17.29
CA LYS A 58 -10.64 -17.16 -16.85
C LYS A 58 -10.23 -16.18 -15.76
N THR A 59 -9.35 -16.65 -14.88
CA THR A 59 -8.83 -15.85 -13.78
C THR A 59 -7.32 -15.90 -13.72
N LYS A 60 -6.69 -14.77 -13.40
CA LYS A 60 -5.25 -14.68 -13.16
C LYS A 60 -5.00 -13.96 -11.84
N LEU A 61 -4.37 -14.64 -10.90
CA LEU A 61 -3.96 -14.05 -9.62
C LEU A 61 -2.59 -13.37 -9.79
N PHE A 62 -2.47 -12.15 -9.27
CA PHE A 62 -1.20 -11.42 -9.19
C PHE A 62 -0.67 -11.48 -7.76
N THR A 63 0.49 -12.10 -7.58
CA THR A 63 1.09 -12.36 -6.25
C THR A 63 2.21 -11.39 -5.88
N ASP A 64 2.64 -10.52 -6.80
CA ASP A 64 3.81 -9.65 -6.61
C ASP A 64 3.52 -8.45 -5.68
N GLY A 65 2.26 -8.25 -5.27
CA GLY A 65 1.87 -7.21 -4.33
C GLY A 65 2.11 -7.62 -2.88
N ILE A 66 2.79 -6.75 -2.12
CA ILE A 66 3.02 -6.96 -0.68
C ILE A 66 1.70 -6.82 0.12
N THR A 67 0.88 -5.84 -0.26
CA THR A 67 -0.17 -5.29 0.61
C THR A 67 -1.60 -5.68 0.22
N ASN A 68 -1.88 -5.91 -1.06
CA ASN A 68 -3.23 -6.16 -1.57
C ASN A 68 -3.24 -7.42 -2.42
N LYS A 69 -4.36 -8.15 -2.41
CA LYS A 69 -4.59 -9.25 -3.36
C LYS A 69 -5.24 -8.69 -4.61
N LEU A 70 -4.76 -9.13 -5.77
CA LEU A 70 -5.24 -8.65 -7.06
C LEU A 70 -5.51 -9.83 -7.97
N VAL A 71 -6.72 -9.90 -8.52
CA VAL A 71 -7.11 -10.92 -9.48
C VAL A 71 -7.72 -10.28 -10.72
N ALA A 72 -7.28 -10.73 -11.90
CA ALA A 72 -7.94 -10.42 -13.16
C ALA A 72 -8.98 -11.49 -13.47
N CYS A 73 -10.14 -11.06 -13.95
CA CYS A 73 -11.19 -11.92 -14.52
C CYS A 73 -11.47 -11.47 -15.96
N TYR A 74 -11.45 -12.39 -16.92
CA TYR A 74 -11.53 -12.09 -18.35
C TYR A 74 -12.10 -13.26 -19.13
N THR A 75 -12.66 -13.01 -20.32
CA THR A 75 -13.12 -14.08 -21.23
C THR A 75 -12.25 -14.16 -22.49
N ASP A 76 -11.72 -13.03 -22.94
CA ASP A 76 -10.83 -12.94 -24.11
C ASP A 76 -9.36 -13.21 -23.73
N GLU A 77 -8.65 -14.01 -24.53
CA GLU A 77 -7.22 -14.27 -24.37
C GLU A 77 -6.38 -12.98 -24.40
N GLY A 78 -6.81 -11.99 -25.18
CA GLY A 78 -6.17 -10.68 -25.26
C GLY A 78 -6.33 -9.83 -23.99
N MET A 79 -7.14 -10.27 -23.01
CA MET A 79 -7.49 -9.55 -21.79
C MET A 79 -8.07 -8.14 -22.03
N GLY A 80 -8.59 -7.85 -23.23
CA GLY A 80 -9.18 -6.55 -23.56
C GLY A 80 -10.46 -6.25 -22.79
N ASP A 81 -11.15 -7.31 -22.36
CA ASP A 81 -12.37 -7.26 -21.54
C ASP A 81 -12.10 -7.43 -20.04
N ALA A 82 -10.83 -7.51 -19.64
CA ALA A 82 -10.45 -7.92 -18.30
C ALA A 82 -10.84 -6.90 -17.21
N LEU A 83 -11.33 -7.45 -16.11
CA LEU A 83 -11.66 -6.75 -14.87
C LEU A 83 -10.61 -7.07 -13.80
N LEU A 84 -10.06 -6.05 -13.16
CA LEU A 84 -9.16 -6.20 -12.02
C LEU A 84 -9.94 -6.02 -10.72
N VAL A 85 -10.01 -7.08 -9.92
CA VAL A 85 -10.56 -7.06 -8.56
C VAL A 85 -9.40 -6.95 -7.57
N ARG A 86 -9.28 -5.79 -6.92
CA ARG A 86 -8.30 -5.52 -5.87
C ARG A 86 -8.98 -5.62 -4.51
N VAL A 87 -8.55 -6.59 -3.72
CA VAL A 87 -8.97 -6.79 -2.34
C VAL A 87 -7.94 -6.15 -1.42
N TYR A 88 -8.40 -5.32 -0.49
CA TYR A 88 -7.55 -4.67 0.49
C TYR A 88 -7.02 -5.69 1.50
N GLY A 89 -5.73 -5.65 1.83
CA GLY A 89 -5.15 -6.52 2.85
C GLY A 89 -5.36 -6.02 4.29
N ARG A 90 -5.35 -6.95 5.26
CA ARG A 90 -5.47 -6.64 6.71
C ARG A 90 -4.54 -5.53 7.19
N LYS A 91 -5.03 -4.69 8.11
CA LYS A 91 -4.30 -3.61 8.81
C LYS A 91 -3.84 -2.45 7.93
N THR A 92 -4.26 -2.40 6.66
CA THR A 92 -3.85 -1.32 5.74
C THR A 92 -4.75 -0.10 5.87
N GLU A 93 -5.95 -0.27 6.43
CA GLU A 93 -6.90 0.77 6.85
C GLU A 93 -6.33 1.70 7.93
N LEU A 94 -5.42 1.20 8.76
CA LEU A 94 -4.70 2.02 9.74
C LEU A 94 -3.82 3.07 9.04
N LEU A 95 -3.37 2.81 7.82
CA LEU A 95 -2.50 3.67 7.04
C LEU A 95 -3.25 4.43 5.94
N VAL A 96 -4.31 3.83 5.39
CA VAL A 96 -5.04 4.30 4.20
C VAL A 96 -6.53 4.44 4.47
N ASP A 97 -7.03 5.66 4.30
CA ASP A 97 -8.46 5.97 4.35
C ASP A 97 -9.14 5.57 3.03
N ARG A 98 -10.12 4.65 3.09
CA ARG A 98 -10.74 4.03 1.89
C ARG A 98 -11.64 4.99 1.13
N GLU A 99 -12.33 5.88 1.84
CA GLU A 99 -13.18 6.89 1.20
C GLU A 99 -12.33 7.90 0.43
N THR A 100 -11.20 8.29 1.01
CA THR A 100 -10.22 9.16 0.38
C THR A 100 -9.56 8.47 -0.81
N GLU A 101 -9.22 7.18 -0.71
CA GLU A 101 -8.72 6.38 -1.84
C GLU A 101 -9.72 6.36 -3.00
N LEU A 102 -11.00 6.07 -2.71
CA LEU A 102 -12.06 6.05 -3.72
C LEU A 102 -12.27 7.43 -4.36
N ARG A 103 -12.34 8.50 -3.56
CA ARG A 103 -12.50 9.87 -4.05
C ARG A 103 -11.32 10.29 -4.93
N ASN A 104 -10.09 10.00 -4.50
CA ASN A 104 -8.89 10.31 -5.27
C ASN A 104 -8.88 9.53 -6.59
N PHE A 105 -9.29 8.26 -6.58
CA PHE A 105 -9.39 7.46 -7.79
C PHE A 105 -10.37 8.07 -8.80
N GLN A 106 -11.55 8.50 -8.34
CA GLN A 106 -12.55 9.16 -9.19
C GLN A 106 -12.02 10.47 -9.79
N VAL A 107 -11.32 11.28 -8.99
CA VAL A 107 -10.68 12.52 -9.47
C VAL A 107 -9.62 12.21 -10.53
N LEU A 108 -8.73 11.24 -10.27
CA LEU A 108 -7.71 10.84 -11.25
C LEU A 108 -8.34 10.32 -12.55
N ARG A 109 -9.40 9.52 -12.45
CA ARG A 109 -10.15 9.00 -13.60
C ARG A 109 -10.75 10.15 -14.42
N ALA A 110 -11.37 11.14 -13.78
CA ALA A 110 -11.96 12.30 -14.45
C ALA A 110 -10.92 13.13 -15.24
N HIS A 111 -9.64 13.06 -14.85
CA HIS A 111 -8.52 13.68 -15.55
C HIS A 111 -7.74 12.72 -16.48
N GLY A 112 -8.26 11.52 -16.73
CA GLY A 112 -7.61 10.51 -17.57
C GLY A 112 -6.28 9.97 -17.01
N CYS A 113 -6.08 10.07 -15.69
CA CYS A 113 -4.88 9.63 -14.98
C CYS A 113 -5.09 8.36 -14.15
N ALA A 114 -6.27 7.74 -14.24
CA ALA A 114 -6.56 6.44 -13.67
C ALA A 114 -7.44 5.63 -14.64
N PRO A 115 -7.36 4.30 -14.60
CA PRO A 115 -8.21 3.44 -15.43
C PRO A 115 -9.68 3.56 -15.04
N ASP A 116 -10.53 2.93 -15.83
CA ASP A 116 -11.95 2.92 -15.54
C ASP A 116 -12.28 2.17 -14.23
N LEU A 117 -12.79 2.88 -13.23
CA LEU A 117 -13.38 2.31 -12.03
C LEU A 117 -14.80 1.81 -12.30
N TYR A 118 -15.05 0.50 -12.12
CA TYR A 118 -16.36 -0.12 -12.34
C TYR A 118 -17.23 -0.14 -11.09
N CYS A 119 -16.67 -0.52 -9.94
CA CYS A 119 -17.36 -0.47 -8.66
C CYS A 119 -16.40 -0.42 -7.47
N ALA A 120 -16.90 0.03 -6.34
CA ALA A 120 -16.34 -0.25 -5.02
C ALA A 120 -17.13 -1.39 -4.36
N PHE A 121 -16.50 -2.10 -3.44
CA PHE A 121 -17.15 -3.09 -2.59
C PHE A 121 -16.57 -3.02 -1.17
N GLN A 122 -17.15 -3.78 -0.23
CA GLN A 122 -16.91 -3.59 1.21
C GLN A 122 -15.43 -3.55 1.60
N ASN A 123 -14.60 -4.34 0.92
CA ASN A 123 -13.17 -4.45 1.18
C ASN A 123 -12.31 -4.37 -0.09
N GLY A 124 -12.70 -3.55 -1.07
CA GLY A 124 -11.88 -3.36 -2.27
C GLY A 124 -12.51 -2.57 -3.41
N LEU A 125 -11.84 -2.61 -4.57
CA LEU A 125 -12.23 -1.93 -5.80
C LEU A 125 -12.17 -2.89 -6.99
N CYS A 126 -13.06 -2.69 -7.96
CA CYS A 126 -13.01 -3.34 -9.26
C CYS A 126 -12.81 -2.28 -10.36
N TYR A 127 -11.73 -2.39 -11.12
CA TYR A 127 -11.36 -1.42 -12.16
C TYR A 127 -10.79 -2.10 -13.40
N GLN A 128 -10.64 -1.35 -14.48
CA GLN A 128 -10.16 -1.81 -15.77
C GLN A 128 -8.72 -2.31 -15.70
N PHE A 129 -8.48 -3.42 -16.38
CA PHE A 129 -7.14 -3.88 -16.70
C PHE A 129 -6.52 -2.99 -17.78
N LEU A 130 -5.31 -2.48 -17.54
CA LEU A 130 -4.53 -1.78 -18.55
C LEU A 130 -3.51 -2.74 -19.15
N PRO A 131 -3.61 -3.09 -20.45
CA PRO A 131 -2.64 -3.95 -21.08
C PRO A 131 -1.29 -3.24 -21.15
N GLY A 132 -0.23 -3.94 -20.75
CA GLY A 132 1.12 -3.39 -20.73
C GLY A 132 2.07 -4.22 -19.88
N ILE A 133 3.32 -3.75 -19.82
CA ILE A 133 4.39 -4.36 -19.03
C ILE A 133 4.76 -3.38 -17.91
N ALA A 134 4.84 -3.89 -16.67
CA ALA A 134 5.25 -3.07 -15.54
C ALA A 134 6.73 -2.68 -15.67
N LEU A 135 7.04 -1.40 -15.44
CA LEU A 135 8.41 -0.91 -15.48
C LEU A 135 9.22 -1.42 -14.29
N GLY A 136 10.30 -2.16 -14.59
CA GLY A 136 11.35 -2.52 -13.62
C GLY A 136 12.42 -1.43 -13.38
N PRO A 137 13.35 -1.66 -12.44
CA PRO A 137 14.38 -0.69 -12.05
C PRO A 137 15.32 -0.22 -13.18
N ASP A 138 15.59 -1.06 -14.17
CA ASP A 138 16.45 -0.67 -15.29
C ASP A 138 15.72 0.24 -16.28
N HIS A 139 14.42 0.01 -16.48
CA HIS A 139 13.58 0.84 -17.35
C HIS A 139 13.48 2.28 -16.86
N VAL A 140 13.44 2.52 -15.55
CA VAL A 140 13.34 3.89 -15.02
C VAL A 140 14.61 4.72 -15.22
N ARG A 141 15.74 4.08 -15.55
CA ARG A 141 17.00 4.77 -15.90
C ARG A 141 17.10 5.11 -17.38
N ASP A 142 16.25 4.51 -18.22
CA ASP A 142 16.23 4.78 -19.65
C ASP A 142 15.83 6.24 -19.91
N PRO A 143 16.65 7.02 -20.66
CA PRO A 143 16.39 8.42 -20.94
C PRO A 143 15.05 8.72 -21.62
N HIS A 144 14.54 7.80 -22.45
CA HIS A 144 13.25 7.94 -23.10
C HIS A 144 12.11 7.67 -22.11
N ILE A 145 12.21 6.59 -21.33
CA ILE A 145 11.15 6.17 -20.39
C ILE A 145 10.99 7.19 -19.24
N PHE A 146 12.07 7.65 -18.60
CA PHE A 146 11.92 8.57 -17.46
C PHE A 146 11.27 9.90 -17.87
N ARG A 147 11.48 10.36 -19.12
CA ARG A 147 10.83 11.56 -19.65
C ARG A 147 9.32 11.36 -19.79
N LEU A 148 8.87 10.19 -20.20
CA LEU A 148 7.45 9.83 -20.25
C LEU A 148 6.86 9.79 -18.84
N VAL A 149 7.56 9.17 -17.88
CA VAL A 149 7.15 9.16 -16.47
C VAL A 149 7.03 10.58 -15.90
N ALA A 150 8.01 11.46 -16.17
CA ALA A 150 7.99 12.85 -15.73
C ALA A 150 6.80 13.62 -16.32
N ARG A 151 6.45 13.38 -17.59
CA ARG A 151 5.29 13.97 -18.24
C ARG A 151 3.98 13.54 -17.58
N GLU A 152 3.81 12.24 -17.30
CA GLU A 152 2.61 11.74 -16.62
C GLU A 152 2.52 12.23 -15.17
N MET A 153 3.64 12.30 -14.45
CA MET A 153 3.69 12.92 -13.12
C MET A 153 3.29 14.40 -13.16
N ALA A 154 3.73 15.16 -14.16
CA ALA A 154 3.32 16.55 -14.34
C ALA A 154 1.82 16.70 -14.58
N ARG A 155 1.20 15.77 -15.33
CA ARG A 155 -0.26 15.72 -15.52
C ARG A 155 -0.98 15.50 -14.21
N VAL A 156 -0.53 14.53 -13.40
CA VAL A 156 -1.09 14.26 -12.07
C VAL A 156 -0.94 15.47 -11.15
N HIS A 157 0.23 16.11 -11.13
CA HIS A 157 0.49 17.31 -10.32
C HIS A 157 -0.35 18.54 -10.73
N ALA A 158 -0.80 18.60 -12.00
CA ALA A 158 -1.66 19.66 -12.48
C ALA A 158 -3.13 19.49 -12.07
N ILE A 159 -3.50 18.40 -11.40
CA ILE A 159 -4.85 18.16 -10.90
C ILE A 159 -5.06 18.95 -9.61
N HIS A 160 -5.98 19.91 -9.67
CA HIS A 160 -6.36 20.73 -8.53
C HIS A 160 -7.79 20.38 -8.11
N ALA A 161 -7.93 19.50 -7.11
CA ALA A 161 -9.24 19.21 -6.54
C ALA A 161 -9.83 20.50 -5.95
N ASN A 162 -10.97 20.94 -6.49
CA ASN A 162 -11.69 22.16 -6.07
C ASN A 162 -10.88 23.46 -6.23
N GLY A 163 -9.97 23.54 -7.21
CA GLY A 163 -9.24 24.77 -7.53
C GLY A 163 -8.12 25.13 -6.54
N SER A 164 -7.80 24.24 -5.60
CA SER A 164 -6.69 24.42 -4.65
C SER A 164 -5.63 23.32 -4.82
N LEU A 165 -4.37 23.67 -4.57
CA LEU A 165 -3.29 22.68 -4.51
C LEU A 165 -3.50 21.75 -3.31
N PRO A 166 -3.28 20.43 -3.46
CA PRO A 166 -3.29 19.50 -2.34
C PRO A 166 -2.32 19.96 -1.25
N ARG A 167 -2.74 19.92 0.01
CA ARG A 167 -1.84 20.23 1.13
C ARG A 167 -0.76 19.14 1.25
N PRO A 168 0.47 19.49 1.64
CA PRO A 168 1.50 18.49 1.92
C PRO A 168 1.10 17.63 3.12
N ILE A 169 1.04 16.32 2.92
CA ILE A 169 0.63 15.35 3.95
C ILE A 169 1.78 14.56 4.57
N LEU A 170 3.03 14.84 4.16
CA LEU A 170 4.21 14.06 4.56
C LEU A 170 4.35 13.98 6.09
N TRP A 171 4.44 15.13 6.76
CA TRP A 171 4.64 15.19 8.21
C TRP A 171 3.50 14.55 8.99
N GLN A 172 2.25 14.81 8.56
CA GLN A 172 1.07 14.19 9.15
C GLN A 172 1.12 12.66 9.04
N LYS A 173 1.48 12.13 7.86
CA LYS A 173 1.64 10.68 7.65
C LYS A 173 2.78 10.10 8.49
N MET A 174 3.93 10.78 8.54
CA MET A 174 5.07 10.34 9.36
C MET A 174 4.71 10.25 10.84
N HIS A 175 4.05 11.26 11.40
CA HIS A 175 3.60 11.23 12.79
C HIS A 175 2.58 10.11 13.04
N LYS A 176 1.62 9.92 12.13
CA LYS A 176 0.65 8.82 12.20
C LYS A 176 1.37 7.46 12.22
N TYR A 177 2.30 7.23 11.31
CA TYR A 177 3.03 5.97 11.21
C TYR A 177 3.88 5.72 12.47
N LEU A 178 4.58 6.75 12.98
CA LEU A 178 5.36 6.63 14.21
C LEU A 178 4.49 6.33 15.43
N SER A 179 3.27 6.87 15.50
CA SER A 179 2.34 6.59 16.60
C SER A 179 1.88 5.13 16.63
N LEU A 180 1.73 4.49 15.47
CA LEU A 180 1.36 3.07 15.36
C LEU A 180 2.47 2.13 15.85
N VAL A 181 3.74 2.53 15.71
CA VAL A 181 4.89 1.75 16.21
C VAL A 181 4.95 1.74 17.74
N LYS A 182 4.57 2.84 18.39
CA LYS A 182 4.63 2.96 19.87
C LYS A 182 3.74 1.95 20.59
N THR A 183 2.64 1.54 19.96
CA THR A 183 1.71 0.54 20.50
C THR A 183 2.27 -0.89 20.57
N GLU A 184 3.30 -1.23 19.78
CA GLU A 184 3.90 -2.57 19.74
C GLU A 184 5.19 -2.69 20.58
N LEU A 185 5.81 -1.55 20.92
CA LEU A 185 7.08 -1.49 21.65
C LEU A 185 6.95 -1.24 23.15
N SER A 186 5.75 -1.21 23.71
CA SER A 186 5.58 -1.10 25.17
C SER A 186 6.11 -2.38 25.83
N PRO A 187 7.22 -2.34 26.59
CA PRO A 187 7.62 -3.49 27.38
C PRO A 187 6.50 -3.72 28.39
N LYS A 188 5.95 -4.94 28.44
CA LYS A 188 5.24 -5.40 29.63
C LYS A 188 6.26 -5.44 30.76
N VAL A 189 6.48 -4.30 31.41
CA VAL A 189 7.12 -4.29 32.73
C VAL A 189 6.07 -4.89 33.66
N SER A 190 6.15 -6.20 33.86
CA SER A 190 5.47 -6.86 34.97
C SER A 190 6.09 -6.31 36.25
N ASN A 191 5.46 -5.31 36.85
CA ASN A 191 5.67 -4.98 38.24
C ASN A 191 5.15 -6.14 39.09
N ALA A 192 5.97 -7.19 39.23
CA ALA A 192 5.84 -8.14 40.32
C ALA A 192 6.49 -7.53 41.55
N SER A 193 5.80 -6.59 42.19
CA SER A 193 6.11 -6.14 43.53
C SER A 193 5.00 -6.56 44.48
N SER A 194 5.11 -7.76 45.01
CA SER A 194 4.45 -8.14 46.26
C SER A 194 5.22 -9.29 46.93
N ALA A 195 5.99 -8.91 47.95
CA ALA A 195 6.32 -9.68 49.15
C ALA A 195 7.12 -10.99 49.03
N ALA A 196 8.45 -10.86 49.12
CA ALA A 196 9.32 -11.61 50.03
C ALA A 196 10.59 -10.74 50.18
N GLY A 197 10.81 -10.02 51.28
CA GLY A 197 11.13 -10.64 52.56
C GLY A 197 12.59 -11.08 52.52
N GLU A 198 13.50 -10.11 52.69
CA GLU A 198 14.84 -10.23 53.32
C GLU A 198 15.53 -11.62 53.29
N ALA A 199 16.58 -11.75 52.48
CA ALA A 199 17.75 -12.58 52.82
C ALA A 199 18.91 -12.40 51.82
N LEU A 200 20.02 -11.86 52.35
CA LEU A 200 21.41 -12.11 51.97
C LEU A 200 21.93 -11.64 50.60
N HIS A 201 22.52 -10.44 50.65
CA HIS A 201 23.84 -10.19 50.07
C HIS A 201 24.84 -11.29 50.50
N ASP A 202 25.29 -12.14 49.57
CA ASP A 202 26.50 -12.94 49.76
C ASP A 202 27.46 -12.72 48.58
N PRO A 203 28.62 -12.05 48.78
CA PRO A 203 29.60 -11.74 47.74
C PRO A 203 30.40 -12.93 47.17
N GLN A 204 30.12 -14.19 47.54
CA GLN A 204 31.03 -15.30 47.24
C GLN A 204 30.89 -15.97 45.85
N VAL A 205 29.89 -15.63 45.03
CA VAL A 205 29.67 -16.34 43.74
C VAL A 205 30.59 -15.87 42.60
N LEU A 206 31.28 -14.72 42.73
CA LEU A 206 32.08 -14.14 41.64
C LEU A 206 33.55 -14.58 41.59
N GLN A 207 34.04 -15.44 42.49
CA GLN A 207 35.47 -15.76 42.55
C GLN A 207 35.94 -16.85 41.56
N GLY A 208 35.01 -17.57 40.90
CA GLY A 208 35.31 -18.72 40.04
C GLY A 208 35.63 -18.44 38.56
N TRP A 209 35.43 -17.21 38.09
CA TRP A 209 35.50 -16.86 36.66
C TRP A 209 36.58 -15.80 36.41
N ARG A 210 37.28 -15.88 35.27
CA ARG A 210 38.26 -14.85 34.87
C ARG A 210 37.97 -14.42 33.43
N CYS A 211 38.05 -13.12 33.17
CA CYS A 211 37.87 -12.52 31.85
C CYS A 211 39.25 -12.22 31.26
N SER A 212 39.56 -12.78 30.09
CA SER A 212 40.78 -12.46 29.35
C SER A 212 40.45 -12.37 27.86
N GLY A 213 40.74 -11.23 27.22
CA GLY A 213 40.51 -11.05 25.78
C GLY A 213 39.04 -11.02 25.32
N GLY A 214 38.10 -10.66 26.19
CA GLY A 214 36.68 -10.46 25.80
C GLY A 214 35.77 -11.69 25.88
N SER A 215 36.23 -12.80 26.48
CA SER A 215 35.40 -13.98 26.77
C SER A 215 35.60 -14.44 28.22
N LEU A 216 34.48 -14.82 28.88
CA LEU A 216 34.44 -15.37 30.24
C LEU A 216 34.69 -16.88 30.21
N GLN A 217 35.71 -17.35 30.91
CA GLN A 217 36.00 -18.78 31.05
C GLN A 217 36.14 -19.20 32.53
N PRO A 218 35.73 -20.43 32.90
CA PRO A 218 35.86 -20.95 34.26
C PRO A 218 37.34 -21.22 34.59
N LYS A 219 37.80 -20.86 35.80
CA LYS A 219 39.18 -21.13 36.23
C LYS A 219 39.38 -22.66 36.37
N SER A 220 40.30 -23.25 35.60
CA SER A 220 40.68 -24.66 35.78
C SER A 220 41.37 -24.87 37.14
N LEU A 221 40.86 -25.79 37.97
CA LEU A 221 41.54 -26.19 39.21
C LEU A 221 42.89 -26.83 38.89
N ARG A 222 44.00 -26.19 39.28
CA ARG A 222 45.28 -26.89 39.45
C ARG A 222 45.32 -27.50 40.84
N SER A 223 45.53 -28.81 40.88
CA SER A 223 45.71 -29.61 42.11
C SER A 223 46.95 -29.15 42.89
N PRO A 224 46.94 -29.16 44.24
CA PRO A 224 48.00 -28.58 45.05
C PRO A 224 49.22 -29.51 45.12
N ARG A 225 50.42 -28.94 45.12
CA ARG A 225 51.63 -29.62 45.61
C ARG A 225 52.45 -28.67 46.46
N GLY A 226 52.78 -29.14 47.67
CA GLY A 226 53.93 -28.76 48.47
C GLY A 226 53.76 -27.49 49.27
#